data_AF-A0A2V9YN78-F1
#
_entry.id   AF-A0A2V9YN78-F1
#
_cell.length_a   1.000
_cell.length_b   1.000
_cell.length_c   1.000
_cell.angle_alpha   90.00
_cell.angle_beta   90.00
_cell.angle_gamma   90.00
#
_symmetry.space_group_name_H-M   'P 1'
#
loop_
_entity.id
_entity.type
_entity.pdbx_description
1 polymer ?
#
loop_
_entity_poly.entity_id
_entity_poly.type
_entity_poly.pdbx_seq_one_letter_code
_entity_poly.pdbx_strand_id
1 'polypeptide(L)'
;MATPVPGTQSQAAGERLDSWKQIADHLKRDVRTVQRWEKKEGLPVHRLVHGALGTVYAYKTELDAWWTRAERRVAEDDSAAAAAGVQPGVEEFEFDEQAFERQERASRRGVWFITKFVGTAILVLSLPLFWLARHRLSPSKPASGLVRLMVLPLDNLSGDPSQNYFSQGMTEELCAQLAKFNPRQMAVIARNTAERYKDKPIDQIGRDLAVDYVIEGSVRREAQRVRVTVQLIDTKAQTHLWAKSYEEEMRDVLSLQRSVANEIADEVHVQLVHGEVSSIGAAPTSGINFREVNPDAYDLFLQGKYFWNLREPGSVPKAIGFFQQTIQRDPKYAPAYSGLADAYALLGSAQIGALPPKQAFPQAKAYAQQALTLDDSLGEAHASLAYILLAYDRDWPAAEREFNRAIELNPGYPLAHQWLGLYYESLGRFDEAIATVKRARELDPLALPANIALIEAYYFARRYNQAIEQGRKTVELYPNAALAHFNLGRAYQQQQMYKEALAEFTRARELAPKATTLPFLGYAQAMVGERDHALNTLALLRNFA
;
A
#
# COMPACT_ATOMS: atom_id res chain seq x y z
N MET A 1 -49.57 16.91 -42.41
CA MET A 1 -48.51 16.43 -43.33
C MET A 1 -47.21 17.11 -42.95
N ALA A 2 -46.34 16.39 -42.25
CA ALA A 2 -44.91 16.69 -42.13
C ALA A 2 -44.24 15.41 -41.63
N THR A 3 -43.44 14.81 -42.49
CA THR A 3 -42.68 13.56 -42.33
C THR A 3 -41.53 13.71 -41.33
N PRO A 4 -41.18 12.67 -40.57
CA PRO A 4 -39.97 12.66 -39.76
C PRO A 4 -38.73 12.33 -40.60
N VAL A 5 -37.62 12.99 -40.27
CA VAL A 5 -36.29 12.79 -40.86
C VAL A 5 -35.73 11.43 -40.45
N PRO A 6 -35.21 10.57 -41.36
CA PRO A 6 -34.64 9.28 -40.99
C PRO A 6 -33.23 9.45 -40.41
N GLY A 7 -32.97 8.74 -39.32
CA GLY A 7 -31.66 8.63 -38.71
C GLY A 7 -30.64 7.93 -39.60
N THR A 8 -29.40 8.41 -39.54
CA THR A 8 -28.22 7.78 -40.11
C THR A 8 -27.83 6.58 -39.24
N GLN A 9 -28.35 5.40 -39.56
CA GLN A 9 -27.77 4.12 -39.14
C GLN A 9 -27.08 3.43 -40.32
N SER A 10 -25.82 3.08 -40.08
CA SER A 10 -25.11 1.90 -40.60
C SER A 10 -24.97 1.73 -42.13
N GLN A 11 -23.80 2.12 -42.64
CA GLN A 11 -23.23 1.57 -43.87
C GLN A 11 -21.79 1.11 -43.61
N ALA A 12 -21.65 -0.17 -43.25
CA ALA A 12 -20.57 -1.10 -43.63
C ALA A 12 -20.56 -2.29 -42.65
N ALA A 13 -21.57 -3.17 -42.74
CA ALA A 13 -21.54 -4.45 -42.04
C ALA A 13 -20.60 -5.42 -42.78
N GLY A 14 -19.30 -5.27 -42.56
CA GLY A 14 -18.33 -6.33 -42.86
C GLY A 14 -18.51 -7.49 -41.89
N GLU A 15 -18.24 -8.72 -42.33
CA GLU A 15 -18.32 -9.92 -41.47
C GLU A 15 -17.39 -9.74 -40.25
N ARG A 16 -17.96 -9.94 -39.05
CA ARG A 16 -17.30 -9.66 -37.78
C ARG A 16 -16.61 -10.92 -37.24
N LEU A 17 -15.39 -10.76 -36.75
CA LEU A 17 -14.58 -11.80 -36.10
C LEU A 17 -14.53 -11.49 -34.60
N ASP A 18 -14.95 -12.42 -33.75
CA ASP A 18 -15.21 -12.21 -32.30
C ASP A 18 -14.14 -12.83 -31.39
N SER A 19 -12.99 -13.25 -31.94
CA SER A 19 -11.89 -13.78 -31.14
C SER A 19 -10.53 -13.61 -31.80
N TRP A 20 -9.48 -13.61 -30.98
CA TRP A 20 -8.09 -13.65 -31.46
C TRP A 20 -7.80 -14.79 -32.43
N LYS A 21 -8.43 -15.96 -32.23
CA LYS A 21 -8.26 -17.11 -33.10
C LYS A 21 -8.84 -16.84 -34.49
N GLN A 22 -10.05 -16.31 -34.57
CA GLN A 22 -10.70 -15.98 -35.84
C GLN A 22 -9.97 -14.88 -36.62
N ILE A 23 -9.43 -13.86 -35.93
CA ILE A 23 -8.60 -12.80 -36.53
C ILE A 23 -7.31 -13.40 -37.11
N ALA A 24 -6.67 -14.29 -36.35
CA ALA A 24 -5.44 -14.97 -36.75
C ALA A 24 -5.67 -15.89 -37.97
N ASP A 25 -6.77 -16.65 -37.96
CA ASP A 25 -7.17 -17.53 -39.06
C ASP A 25 -7.46 -16.73 -40.35
N HIS A 26 -8.16 -15.58 -40.24
CA HIS A 26 -8.46 -14.70 -41.39
C HIS A 26 -7.19 -14.14 -42.03
N LEU A 27 -6.21 -13.72 -41.22
CA LEU A 27 -4.92 -13.21 -41.69
C LEU A 27 -3.90 -14.32 -42.00
N LYS A 28 -4.24 -15.60 -41.82
CA LYS A 28 -3.36 -16.77 -41.98
C LYS A 28 -2.04 -16.64 -41.18
N ARG A 29 -2.16 -16.29 -39.90
CA ARG A 29 -1.04 -16.07 -38.96
C ARG A 29 -1.32 -16.69 -37.61
N ASP A 30 -0.27 -16.81 -36.79
CA ASP A 30 -0.41 -17.18 -35.38
C ASP A 30 -1.05 -16.08 -34.53
N VAL A 31 -1.80 -16.50 -33.50
CA VAL A 31 -2.44 -15.60 -32.52
C VAL A 31 -1.43 -14.64 -31.87
N ARG A 32 -0.21 -15.12 -31.55
CA ARG A 32 0.85 -14.28 -30.97
C ARG A 32 1.30 -13.16 -31.92
N THR A 33 1.30 -13.44 -33.22
CA THR A 33 1.72 -12.48 -34.25
C THR A 33 0.70 -11.36 -34.40
N VAL A 34 -0.60 -11.69 -34.47
CA VAL A 34 -1.65 -10.66 -34.59
C VAL A 34 -1.78 -9.81 -33.32
N GLN A 35 -1.56 -10.38 -32.13
CA GLN A 35 -1.51 -9.62 -30.86
C GLN A 35 -0.30 -8.67 -30.81
N ARG A 36 0.83 -9.05 -31.42
CA ARG A 36 1.98 -8.17 -31.56
C ARG A 36 1.68 -7.01 -32.51
N TRP A 37 1.00 -7.28 -33.62
CA TRP A 37 0.59 -6.27 -34.60
C TRP A 37 -0.41 -5.27 -34.05
N GLU A 38 -1.36 -5.69 -33.20
CA GLU A 38 -2.20 -4.75 -32.44
C GLU A 38 -1.34 -3.75 -31.66
N LYS A 39 -0.33 -4.23 -30.94
CA LYS A 39 0.51 -3.38 -30.08
C LYS A 39 1.54 -2.52 -30.82
N LYS A 40 2.09 -3.02 -31.93
CA LYS A 40 3.25 -2.40 -32.59
C LYS A 40 2.94 -1.77 -33.94
N GLU A 41 1.94 -2.29 -34.65
CA GLU A 41 1.69 -1.96 -36.06
C GLU A 41 0.26 -1.41 -36.28
N GLY A 42 -0.51 -1.24 -35.20
CA GLY A 42 -1.83 -0.62 -35.21
C GLY A 42 -2.89 -1.46 -35.91
N LEU A 43 -2.86 -2.79 -35.76
CA LEU A 43 -3.91 -3.68 -36.28
C LEU A 43 -5.28 -3.27 -35.70
N PRO A 44 -6.33 -3.05 -36.53
CA PRO A 44 -7.63 -2.56 -36.06
C PRO A 44 -8.39 -3.68 -35.33
N VAL A 45 -8.30 -3.67 -34.00
CA VAL A 45 -8.99 -4.59 -33.08
C VAL A 45 -9.75 -3.78 -32.02
N HIS A 46 -11.01 -4.12 -31.79
CA HIS A 46 -11.93 -3.43 -30.90
C HIS A 46 -12.21 -4.27 -29.64
N ARG A 47 -12.54 -3.63 -28.52
CA ARG A 47 -12.82 -4.30 -27.22
C ARG A 47 -14.17 -3.89 -26.67
N LEU A 48 -14.98 -4.87 -26.24
CA LEU A 48 -16.24 -4.61 -25.55
C LEU A 48 -15.98 -4.41 -24.04
N VAL A 49 -16.53 -3.33 -23.46
CA VAL A 49 -16.21 -2.86 -22.08
C VAL A 49 -17.21 -3.37 -21.02
N HIS A 50 -17.93 -4.47 -21.28
CA HIS A 50 -18.87 -5.05 -20.31
C HIS A 50 -18.60 -6.54 -20.07
N GLY A 51 -18.32 -6.89 -18.81
CA GLY A 51 -18.08 -8.26 -18.34
C GLY A 51 -16.61 -8.55 -18.04
N ALA A 52 -16.35 -9.26 -16.94
CA ALA A 52 -14.99 -9.64 -16.52
C ALA A 52 -14.30 -10.48 -17.63
N LEU A 53 -13.19 -9.95 -18.16
CA LEU A 53 -12.46 -10.34 -19.39
C LEU A 53 -13.01 -9.70 -20.67
N GLY A 54 -12.40 -8.59 -21.09
CA GLY A 54 -12.80 -7.85 -22.30
C GLY A 54 -12.64 -8.69 -23.57
N THR A 55 -13.78 -9.02 -24.19
CA THR A 55 -13.87 -9.73 -25.47
C THR A 55 -13.37 -8.82 -26.61
N VAL A 56 -12.51 -9.35 -27.48
CA VAL A 56 -11.97 -8.64 -28.65
C VAL A 56 -12.79 -8.95 -29.90
N TYR A 57 -12.92 -7.99 -30.82
CA TYR A 57 -13.48 -8.24 -32.15
C TYR A 57 -12.83 -7.37 -33.23
N ALA A 58 -12.92 -7.77 -34.50
CA ALA A 58 -12.47 -6.99 -35.65
C ALA A 58 -13.37 -7.24 -36.86
N TYR A 59 -13.45 -6.28 -37.78
CA TYR A 59 -14.19 -6.44 -39.04
C TYR A 59 -13.24 -6.87 -40.17
N LYS A 60 -13.61 -7.88 -40.95
CA LYS A 60 -12.77 -8.38 -42.07
C LYS A 60 -12.34 -7.26 -43.02
N THR A 61 -13.25 -6.35 -43.35
CA THR A 61 -12.99 -5.19 -44.23
C THR A 61 -11.91 -4.25 -43.70
N GLU A 62 -11.84 -4.04 -42.39
CA GLU A 62 -10.81 -3.21 -41.75
C GLU A 62 -9.46 -3.93 -41.75
N LEU A 63 -9.45 -5.25 -41.52
CA LEU A 63 -8.25 -6.08 -41.55
C LEU A 63 -7.66 -6.14 -42.96
N ASP A 64 -8.49 -6.35 -43.99
CA ASP A 64 -8.05 -6.44 -45.38
C ASP A 64 -7.49 -5.09 -45.89
N ALA A 65 -8.14 -3.98 -45.51
CA ALA A 65 -7.67 -2.63 -45.82
C ALA A 65 -6.38 -2.26 -45.07
N TRP A 66 -6.19 -2.76 -43.85
CA TRP A 66 -4.93 -2.61 -43.12
C TRP A 66 -3.82 -3.44 -43.76
N TRP A 67 -4.11 -4.69 -44.13
CA TRP A 67 -3.16 -5.61 -44.78
C TRP A 67 -2.64 -5.07 -46.12
N THR A 68 -3.56 -4.59 -46.97
CA THR A 68 -3.21 -4.01 -48.27
C THR A 68 -2.31 -2.76 -48.12
N ARG A 69 -2.50 -1.97 -47.05
CA ARG A 69 -1.62 -0.83 -46.73
C ARG A 69 -0.28 -1.24 -46.15
N ALA A 70 -0.21 -2.38 -45.46
CA ALA A 70 1.05 -2.93 -44.96
C ALA A 70 1.90 -3.45 -46.13
N GLU A 71 1.30 -4.16 -47.09
CA GLU A 71 1.99 -4.65 -48.30
C GLU A 71 2.53 -3.50 -49.16
N ARG A 72 1.79 -2.39 -49.29
CA ARG A 72 2.30 -1.19 -49.98
C ARG A 72 3.48 -0.53 -49.28
N ARG A 73 3.51 -0.50 -47.94
CA ARG A 73 4.64 0.05 -47.18
C ARG A 73 5.90 -0.78 -47.37
N VAL A 74 5.78 -2.10 -47.40
CA VAL A 74 6.90 -2.99 -47.72
C VAL A 74 7.40 -2.75 -49.14
N ALA A 75 6.49 -2.61 -50.12
CA ALA A 75 6.87 -2.30 -51.51
C ALA A 75 7.50 -0.91 -51.69
N GLU A 76 7.06 0.09 -50.93
CA GLU A 76 7.64 1.44 -50.91
C GLU A 76 9.00 1.48 -50.21
N ASP A 77 9.18 0.72 -49.12
CA ASP A 77 10.47 0.57 -48.43
C ASP A 77 11.49 -0.20 -49.29
N ASP A 78 11.06 -1.24 -50.02
CA ASP A 78 11.90 -1.98 -50.97
C ASP A 78 12.28 -1.11 -52.18
N SER A 79 11.35 -0.26 -52.66
CA SER A 79 11.63 0.74 -53.70
C SER A 79 12.58 1.84 -53.22
N ALA A 80 12.48 2.26 -51.96
CA ALA A 80 13.36 3.25 -51.35
C ALA A 80 14.76 2.67 -51.11
N ALA A 81 14.87 1.40 -50.74
CA ALA A 81 16.13 0.67 -50.60
C ALA A 81 16.84 0.48 -51.96
N ALA A 82 16.09 0.21 -53.03
CA ALA A 82 16.63 0.14 -54.40
C ALA A 82 17.12 1.50 -54.93
N ALA A 83 16.44 2.60 -54.59
CA ALA A 83 16.86 3.96 -54.93
C ALA A 83 18.09 4.44 -54.13
N ALA A 84 18.37 3.83 -52.97
CA ALA A 84 19.50 4.16 -52.11
C ALA A 84 20.80 3.39 -52.44
N GLY A 85 20.81 2.56 -53.49
CA GLY A 85 22.04 1.89 -53.98
C GLY A 85 22.61 0.81 -53.05
N VAL A 86 21.81 0.28 -52.12
CA VAL A 86 22.25 -0.81 -51.23
C VAL A 86 21.98 -2.15 -51.91
N GLN A 87 23.03 -2.84 -52.36
CA GLN A 87 22.90 -4.22 -52.85
C GLN A 87 22.64 -5.18 -51.68
N PRO A 88 21.67 -6.11 -51.78
CA PRO A 88 21.53 -7.19 -50.80
C PRO A 88 22.60 -8.25 -51.07
N GLY A 89 23.47 -8.48 -50.08
CA GLY A 89 24.36 -9.63 -50.05
C GLY A 89 23.55 -10.90 -49.81
N VAL A 90 23.43 -11.73 -50.84
CA VAL A 90 22.91 -13.10 -50.73
C VAL A 90 24.12 -14.02 -50.64
N GLU A 91 24.39 -14.59 -49.46
CA GLU A 91 25.15 -15.84 -49.38
C GLU A 91 24.18 -16.99 -49.73
N GLU A 92 24.50 -17.66 -50.81
CA GLU A 92 23.79 -18.81 -51.37
C GLU A 92 24.02 -20.03 -50.46
N PHE A 93 23.02 -20.41 -49.67
CA PHE A 93 23.01 -21.69 -48.95
C PHE A 93 22.27 -22.71 -49.82
N GLU A 94 23.02 -23.65 -50.42
CA GLU A 94 22.44 -24.82 -51.09
C GLU A 94 21.69 -25.70 -50.08
N PHE A 95 20.42 -25.98 -50.38
CA PHE A 95 19.56 -26.84 -49.60
C PHE A 95 19.61 -28.27 -50.17
N ASP A 96 20.22 -29.22 -49.44
CA ASP A 96 20.27 -30.63 -49.85
C ASP A 96 18.93 -31.34 -49.57
N GLU A 97 18.09 -31.37 -50.61
CA GLU A 97 16.76 -31.98 -50.62
C GLU A 97 16.78 -33.50 -50.37
N GLN A 98 17.92 -34.18 -50.61
CA GLN A 98 18.03 -35.64 -50.44
C GLN A 98 18.38 -36.07 -49.00
N ALA A 99 18.81 -35.14 -48.15
CA ALA A 99 19.03 -35.37 -46.73
C ALA A 99 17.72 -35.33 -45.92
N PHE A 100 16.76 -34.48 -46.32
CA PHE A 100 15.47 -34.32 -45.65
C PHE A 100 14.53 -35.52 -45.88
N GLU A 101 14.45 -36.03 -47.11
CA GLU A 101 13.59 -37.19 -47.43
C GLU A 101 14.03 -38.50 -46.75
N ARG A 102 15.32 -38.65 -46.41
CA ARG A 102 15.84 -39.82 -45.69
C ARG A 102 15.42 -39.84 -44.22
N GLN A 103 15.16 -38.68 -43.62
CA GLN A 103 14.86 -38.56 -42.19
C GLN A 103 13.36 -38.76 -41.89
N GLU A 104 12.48 -38.52 -42.87
CA GLU A 104 11.02 -38.62 -42.68
C GLU A 104 10.47 -40.06 -42.81
N ARG A 105 11.15 -40.95 -43.55
CA ARG A 105 10.70 -42.34 -43.74
C ARG A 105 11.06 -43.29 -42.58
N ALA A 106 11.94 -42.89 -41.67
CA ALA A 106 12.42 -43.75 -40.58
C ALA A 106 11.61 -43.64 -39.25
N SER A 107 10.80 -42.58 -39.04
CA SER A 107 10.18 -42.33 -37.73
C SER A 107 8.76 -42.90 -37.56
N ARG A 108 8.15 -43.48 -38.59
CA ARG A 108 6.72 -43.87 -38.57
C ARG A 108 6.38 -45.29 -38.10
N ARG A 109 7.34 -46.09 -37.62
CA ARG A 109 7.04 -47.47 -37.13
C ARG A 109 7.46 -47.80 -35.69
N GLY A 110 8.11 -46.90 -34.95
CA GLY A 110 8.60 -47.16 -33.58
C GLY A 110 7.85 -46.49 -32.42
N VAL A 111 6.91 -45.57 -32.69
CA VAL A 111 6.39 -44.64 -31.67
C VAL A 111 5.23 -45.19 -30.83
N TRP A 112 4.64 -46.34 -31.19
CA TRP A 112 3.48 -46.87 -30.47
C TRP A 112 3.81 -47.75 -29.24
N PHE A 113 5.02 -48.32 -29.15
CA PHE A 113 5.38 -49.23 -28.06
C PHE A 113 6.16 -48.58 -26.90
N ILE A 114 6.82 -47.43 -27.11
CA ILE A 114 7.63 -46.76 -26.07
C ILE A 114 6.76 -45.91 -25.12
N THR A 115 5.59 -45.42 -25.58
CA THR A 115 4.74 -44.49 -24.82
C THR A 115 4.05 -45.12 -23.60
N LYS A 116 3.85 -46.44 -23.55
CA LYS A 116 3.16 -47.09 -22.42
C LYS A 116 4.07 -47.51 -21.27
N PHE A 117 5.37 -47.77 -21.52
CA PHE A 117 6.31 -48.18 -20.47
C PHE A 117 7.04 -47.01 -19.80
N VAL A 118 7.32 -45.92 -20.55
CA VAL A 118 7.95 -44.73 -19.96
C VAL A 118 6.97 -43.97 -19.06
N GLY A 119 5.68 -43.93 -19.41
CA GLY A 119 4.65 -43.26 -18.61
C GLY A 119 4.40 -43.91 -17.24
N THR A 120 4.48 -45.24 -17.15
CA THR A 120 4.29 -45.97 -15.88
C THR A 120 5.52 -45.88 -14.98
N ALA A 121 6.74 -45.92 -15.53
CA ALA A 121 7.96 -45.72 -14.75
C ALA A 121 8.08 -44.29 -14.19
N ILE A 122 7.66 -43.27 -14.95
CA ILE A 122 7.61 -41.88 -14.48
C ILE A 122 6.56 -41.71 -13.37
N LEU A 123 5.41 -42.38 -13.44
CA LEU A 123 4.38 -42.31 -12.39
C LEU A 123 4.81 -43.00 -11.09
N VAL A 124 5.49 -44.14 -11.16
CA VAL A 124 5.93 -44.89 -9.97
C VAL A 124 7.15 -44.25 -9.30
N LEU A 125 8.04 -43.56 -10.04
CA LEU A 125 9.15 -42.80 -9.48
C LEU A 125 8.78 -41.38 -9.04
N SER A 126 7.77 -40.76 -9.66
CA SER A 126 7.33 -39.41 -9.27
C SER A 126 6.51 -39.39 -7.98
N LEU A 127 5.80 -40.46 -7.61
CA LEU A 127 5.04 -40.51 -6.35
C LEU A 127 5.94 -40.46 -5.10
N PRO A 128 7.03 -41.25 -4.98
CA PRO A 128 8.00 -41.12 -3.90
C PRO A 128 8.77 -39.80 -3.96
N LEU A 129 9.17 -39.32 -5.14
CA LEU A 129 9.84 -38.02 -5.29
C LEU A 129 8.91 -36.83 -4.98
N PHE A 130 7.63 -36.93 -5.27
CA PHE A 130 6.62 -35.93 -4.91
C PHE A 130 6.33 -35.98 -3.41
N TRP A 131 6.32 -37.16 -2.78
CA TRP A 131 6.17 -37.30 -1.34
C TRP A 131 7.44 -36.82 -0.58
N LEU A 132 8.64 -37.11 -1.10
CA LEU A 132 9.91 -36.59 -0.59
C LEU A 132 10.06 -35.08 -0.81
N ALA A 133 9.61 -34.57 -1.97
CA ALA A 133 9.58 -33.15 -2.27
C ALA A 133 8.52 -32.43 -1.40
N ARG A 134 7.37 -33.04 -1.12
CA ARG A 134 6.36 -32.45 -0.23
C ARG A 134 6.81 -32.41 1.23
N HIS A 135 7.65 -33.35 1.67
CA HIS A 135 8.23 -33.34 3.02
C HIS A 135 9.57 -32.59 3.14
N ARG A 136 10.25 -32.28 2.03
CA ARG A 136 11.49 -31.46 2.01
C ARG A 136 11.31 -30.04 1.45
N LEU A 137 10.17 -29.75 0.82
CA LEU A 137 9.72 -28.39 0.55
C LEU A 137 8.92 -27.90 1.75
N SER A 138 9.62 -27.70 2.87
CA SER A 138 9.32 -26.52 3.66
C SER A 138 9.32 -25.34 2.67
N PRO A 139 8.27 -24.52 2.61
CA PRO A 139 8.27 -23.39 1.71
C PRO A 139 9.52 -22.57 2.00
N SER A 140 10.45 -22.55 1.05
CA SER A 140 11.61 -21.67 1.07
C SER A 140 11.08 -20.27 1.35
N LYS A 141 11.56 -19.69 2.46
CA LYS A 141 11.26 -18.32 2.90
C LYS A 141 11.31 -17.39 1.67
N PRO A 142 10.38 -16.42 1.55
CA PRO A 142 10.51 -15.39 0.52
C PRO A 142 11.90 -14.75 0.62
N ALA A 143 12.46 -14.35 -0.51
CA ALA A 143 13.83 -13.82 -0.62
C ALA A 143 14.07 -12.46 0.10
N SER A 144 13.15 -11.99 0.95
CA SER A 144 13.47 -10.99 1.98
C SER A 144 13.52 -11.72 3.33
N GLY A 145 14.67 -11.70 4.01
CA GLY A 145 14.80 -12.18 5.40
C GLY A 145 14.04 -11.34 6.44
N LEU A 146 12.93 -10.69 6.04
CA LEU A 146 12.06 -9.86 6.85
C LEU A 146 10.79 -10.65 7.16
N VAL A 147 10.59 -11.01 8.42
CA VAL A 147 9.35 -11.58 8.94
C VAL A 147 8.32 -10.49 9.15
N ARG A 148 7.11 -10.73 8.67
CA ARG A 148 5.96 -9.83 8.81
C ARG A 148 5.03 -10.36 9.88
N LEU A 149 4.83 -9.57 10.92
CA LEU A 149 4.06 -9.89 12.11
C LEU A 149 2.82 -8.99 12.18
N MET A 150 1.70 -9.51 12.66
CA MET A 150 0.50 -8.70 12.89
C MET A 150 -0.08 -9.00 14.26
N VAL A 151 -0.34 -7.97 15.05
CA VAL A 151 -1.05 -8.11 16.33
C VAL A 151 -2.52 -7.80 16.10
N LEU A 152 -3.39 -8.78 16.29
CA LEU A 152 -4.83 -8.57 16.25
C LEU A 152 -5.30 -7.80 17.49
N PRO A 153 -6.40 -7.03 17.40
CA PRO A 153 -6.96 -6.34 18.56
C PRO A 153 -7.22 -7.34 19.69
N LEU A 154 -6.56 -7.14 20.83
CA LEU A 154 -6.70 -8.02 21.98
C LEU A 154 -8.15 -8.02 22.44
N ASP A 155 -8.70 -9.20 22.73
CA ASP A 155 -10.07 -9.32 23.21
C ASP A 155 -10.22 -8.81 24.63
N ASN A 156 -11.28 -8.04 24.87
CA ASN A 156 -11.66 -7.60 26.21
C ASN A 156 -12.43 -8.71 26.92
N LEU A 157 -11.78 -9.38 27.87
CA LEU A 157 -12.38 -10.42 28.72
C LEU A 157 -12.73 -9.91 30.12
N SER A 158 -12.72 -8.59 30.36
CA SER A 158 -13.22 -7.99 31.60
C SER A 158 -14.75 -8.04 31.72
N GLY A 159 -15.47 -8.33 30.63
CA GLY A 159 -16.94 -8.38 30.60
C GLY A 159 -17.63 -7.00 30.59
N ASP A 160 -16.85 -5.92 30.60
CA ASP A 160 -17.33 -4.53 30.55
C ASP A 160 -16.90 -3.86 29.23
N PRO A 161 -17.83 -3.58 28.30
CA PRO A 161 -17.52 -2.89 27.04
C PRO A 161 -16.90 -1.50 27.22
N SER A 162 -17.09 -0.85 28.37
CA SER A 162 -16.47 0.45 28.66
C SER A 162 -14.94 0.35 28.68
N GLN A 163 -14.38 -0.84 28.91
CA GLN A 163 -12.94 -1.10 28.93
C GLN A 163 -12.35 -1.44 27.55
N ASN A 164 -13.12 -1.33 26.47
CA ASN A 164 -12.60 -1.62 25.12
C ASN A 164 -11.40 -0.72 24.75
N TYR A 165 -11.39 0.55 25.18
CA TYR A 165 -10.22 1.43 24.96
C TYR A 165 -8.95 0.86 25.59
N PHE A 166 -9.06 0.14 26.72
CA PHE A 166 -7.92 -0.46 27.41
C PHE A 166 -7.31 -1.58 26.56
N SER A 167 -8.14 -2.51 26.10
CA SER A 167 -7.69 -3.61 25.21
C SER A 167 -7.06 -3.10 23.90
N GLN A 168 -7.67 -2.07 23.28
CA GLN A 168 -7.14 -1.46 22.06
C GLN A 168 -5.86 -0.67 22.32
N GLY A 169 -5.78 0.05 23.44
CA GLY A 169 -4.59 0.76 23.87
C GLY A 169 -3.41 -0.19 24.14
N MET A 170 -3.67 -1.31 24.82
CA MET A 170 -2.67 -2.36 25.05
C MET A 170 -2.19 -2.99 23.73
N THR A 171 -3.09 -3.19 22.76
CA THR A 171 -2.74 -3.69 21.43
C THR A 171 -1.79 -2.72 20.71
N GLU A 172 -2.10 -1.42 20.73
CA GLU A 172 -1.27 -0.37 20.13
C GLU A 172 0.13 -0.34 20.75
N GLU A 173 0.21 -0.35 22.08
CA GLU A 173 1.48 -0.34 22.79
C GLU A 173 2.30 -1.61 22.49
N LEU A 174 1.65 -2.78 22.42
CA LEU A 174 2.33 -4.02 22.04
C LEU A 174 2.89 -3.92 20.60
N CYS A 175 2.12 -3.41 19.64
CA CYS A 175 2.60 -3.15 18.28
C CYS A 175 3.81 -2.19 18.29
N ALA A 176 3.73 -1.10 19.04
CA ALA A 176 4.77 -0.08 19.10
C ALA A 176 6.07 -0.59 19.75
N GLN A 177 5.97 -1.45 20.77
CA GLN A 177 7.14 -2.10 21.37
C GLN A 177 7.75 -3.11 20.39
N LEU A 178 6.94 -4.01 19.82
CA LEU A 178 7.40 -5.02 18.86
C LEU A 178 8.09 -4.41 17.64
N ALA A 179 7.57 -3.28 17.14
CA ALA A 179 8.15 -2.53 16.03
C ALA A 179 9.61 -2.09 16.23
N LYS A 180 10.07 -2.00 17.48
CA LYS A 180 11.44 -1.62 17.84
C LYS A 180 12.40 -2.81 17.87
N PHE A 181 11.89 -4.05 17.92
CA PHE A 181 12.71 -5.26 17.95
C PHE A 181 13.12 -5.70 16.56
N ASN A 182 14.42 -5.91 16.37
CA ASN A 182 15.02 -6.44 15.13
C ASN A 182 14.43 -5.84 13.83
N PRO A 183 14.37 -4.52 13.67
CA PRO A 183 13.61 -3.85 12.59
C PRO A 183 14.13 -4.12 11.17
N ARG A 184 15.33 -4.70 11.05
CA ARG A 184 15.91 -5.16 9.79
C ARG A 184 15.37 -6.52 9.35
N GLN A 185 14.85 -7.31 10.29
CA GLN A 185 14.40 -8.69 10.11
C GLN A 185 12.94 -8.91 10.55
N MET A 186 12.31 -7.92 11.18
CA MET A 186 10.91 -7.94 11.60
C MET A 186 10.20 -6.66 11.18
N ALA A 187 8.98 -6.79 10.68
CA ALA A 187 8.06 -5.68 10.44
C ALA A 187 6.71 -6.00 11.07
N VAL A 188 6.19 -5.07 11.86
CA VAL A 188 4.89 -5.21 12.53
C VAL A 188 3.84 -4.42 11.77
N ILE A 189 2.74 -5.06 11.39
CA ILE A 189 1.57 -4.41 10.82
C ILE A 189 0.88 -3.58 11.90
N ALA A 190 0.68 -2.30 11.62
CA ALA A 190 0.06 -1.36 12.52
C ALA A 190 -1.41 -1.68 12.78
N ARG A 191 -1.88 -1.24 13.94
CA ARG A 191 -3.21 -1.54 14.49
C ARG A 191 -4.36 -1.17 13.54
N ASN A 192 -4.30 -0.05 12.81
CA ASN A 192 -5.43 0.39 11.96
C ASN A 192 -5.75 -0.61 10.85
N THR A 193 -4.73 -1.27 10.29
CA THR A 193 -4.92 -2.39 9.38
C THR A 193 -5.47 -3.59 10.14
N ALA A 194 -4.90 -3.90 11.31
CA ALA A 194 -5.30 -5.06 12.09
C ALA A 194 -6.77 -5.06 12.54
N GLU A 195 -7.33 -3.91 12.90
CA GLU A 195 -8.75 -3.76 13.28
C GLU A 195 -9.71 -4.26 12.19
N ARG A 196 -9.37 -4.09 10.91
CA ARG A 196 -10.24 -4.54 9.79
C ARG A 196 -10.20 -6.03 9.54
N TYR A 197 -9.23 -6.71 10.13
CA TYR A 197 -9.01 -8.14 10.01
C TYR A 197 -9.33 -8.90 11.29
N LYS A 198 -9.85 -8.24 12.34
CA LYS A 198 -10.16 -8.86 13.63
C LYS A 198 -10.94 -10.17 13.50
N ASP A 199 -11.97 -10.18 12.65
CA ASP A 199 -12.87 -11.33 12.48
C ASP A 199 -12.55 -12.17 11.23
N LYS A 200 -11.36 -12.01 10.64
CA LYS A 200 -10.95 -12.73 9.43
C LYS A 200 -10.18 -14.01 9.78
N PRO A 201 -10.34 -15.10 9.01
CA PRO A 201 -9.52 -16.29 9.18
C PRO A 201 -8.02 -15.99 9.05
N ILE A 202 -7.20 -16.60 9.90
CA ILE A 202 -5.75 -16.37 9.97
C ILE A 202 -5.05 -16.60 8.61
N ASP A 203 -5.48 -17.59 7.85
CA ASP A 203 -4.93 -17.89 6.53
C ASP A 203 -5.29 -16.84 5.48
N GLN A 204 -6.47 -16.23 5.61
CA GLN A 204 -6.84 -15.07 4.81
C GLN A 204 -5.94 -13.87 5.15
N ILE A 205 -5.69 -13.61 6.44
CA ILE A 205 -4.79 -12.52 6.88
C ILE A 205 -3.40 -12.70 6.26
N GLY A 206 -2.86 -13.92 6.33
CA GLY A 206 -1.55 -14.25 5.74
C GLY A 206 -1.49 -14.00 4.24
N ARG A 207 -2.54 -14.34 3.50
CA ARG A 207 -2.62 -14.12 2.03
C ARG A 207 -2.81 -12.64 1.67
N ASP A 208 -3.74 -11.96 2.33
CA ASP A 208 -4.15 -10.60 1.96
C ASP A 208 -3.06 -9.57 2.28
N LEU A 209 -2.31 -9.78 3.38
CA LEU A 209 -1.31 -8.82 3.89
C LEU A 209 0.14 -9.30 3.77
N ALA A 210 0.35 -10.51 3.24
CA ALA A 210 1.65 -11.19 3.22
C ALA A 210 2.30 -11.22 4.62
N VAL A 211 1.52 -11.60 5.63
CA VAL A 211 1.95 -11.71 7.03
C VAL A 211 2.37 -13.15 7.31
N ASP A 212 3.53 -13.35 7.94
CA ASP A 212 4.06 -14.67 8.28
C ASP A 212 3.47 -15.18 9.60
N TYR A 213 3.31 -14.30 10.59
CA TYR A 213 2.77 -14.65 11.90
C TYR A 213 1.71 -13.67 12.38
N VAL A 214 0.70 -14.19 13.06
CA VAL A 214 -0.34 -13.41 13.73
C VAL A 214 -0.23 -13.63 15.24
N ILE A 215 -0.36 -12.54 16.00
CA ILE A 215 -0.54 -12.56 17.44
C ILE A 215 -2.01 -12.34 17.74
N GLU A 216 -2.63 -13.32 18.37
CA GLU A 216 -3.93 -13.20 18.99
C GLU A 216 -3.77 -13.09 20.50
N GLY A 217 -4.77 -12.54 21.16
CA GLY A 217 -4.72 -12.48 22.60
C GLY A 217 -5.93 -11.82 23.22
N SER A 218 -5.88 -11.75 24.55
CA SER A 218 -6.92 -11.15 25.35
C SER A 218 -6.33 -10.40 26.53
N VAL A 219 -7.08 -9.41 27.00
CA VAL A 219 -6.79 -8.64 28.19
C VAL A 219 -7.98 -8.74 29.12
N ARG A 220 -7.71 -9.05 30.38
CA ARG A 220 -8.67 -8.99 31.47
C ARG A 220 -8.12 -8.08 32.55
N ARG A 221 -8.88 -7.05 32.89
CA ARG A 221 -8.54 -6.10 33.95
C ARG A 221 -9.57 -6.21 35.06
N GLU A 222 -9.06 -6.46 36.26
CA GLU A 222 -9.86 -6.55 37.48
C GLU A 222 -9.24 -5.65 38.55
N ALA A 223 -9.89 -4.52 38.80
CA ALA A 223 -9.41 -3.49 39.72
C ALA A 223 -7.95 -3.07 39.41
N GLN A 224 -7.00 -3.52 40.24
CA GLN A 224 -5.57 -3.21 40.15
C GLN A 224 -4.73 -4.32 39.52
N ARG A 225 -5.35 -5.38 38.98
CA ARG A 225 -4.62 -6.45 38.28
C ARG A 225 -4.98 -6.52 36.81
N VAL A 226 -3.98 -6.78 35.99
CA VAL A 226 -4.10 -6.94 34.55
C VAL A 226 -3.54 -8.30 34.18
N ARG A 227 -4.38 -9.12 33.53
CA ARG A 227 -3.96 -10.37 32.91
C ARG A 227 -3.97 -10.20 31.41
N VAL A 228 -2.87 -10.56 30.77
CA VAL A 228 -2.72 -10.58 29.31
C VAL A 228 -2.40 -12.00 28.88
N THR A 229 -3.17 -12.54 27.95
CA THR A 229 -2.87 -13.83 27.31
C THR A 229 -2.61 -13.57 25.84
N VAL A 230 -1.49 -14.07 25.32
CA VAL A 230 -1.09 -13.89 23.93
C VAL A 230 -0.66 -15.23 23.33
N GLN A 231 -0.91 -15.39 22.04
CA GLN A 231 -0.52 -16.56 21.27
C GLN A 231 0.05 -16.16 19.91
N LEU A 232 1.11 -16.84 19.48
CA LEU A 232 1.77 -16.66 18.20
C LEU A 232 1.32 -17.78 17.26
N ILE A 233 0.80 -17.41 16.09
CA ILE A 233 0.21 -18.34 15.12
C ILE A 233 0.92 -18.19 13.78
N ASP A 234 1.35 -19.31 13.19
CA ASP A 234 1.84 -19.35 11.81
C ASP A 234 0.67 -19.23 10.82
N THR A 235 0.72 -18.24 9.92
CA THR A 235 -0.41 -17.98 9.03
C THR A 235 -0.60 -19.04 7.94
N LYS A 236 0.47 -19.75 7.56
CA LYS A 236 0.45 -20.77 6.50
C LYS A 236 0.06 -22.13 7.06
N ALA A 237 0.66 -22.52 8.18
CA ALA A 237 0.40 -23.79 8.84
C ALA A 237 -0.88 -23.75 9.70
N GLN A 238 -1.36 -22.55 10.07
CA GLN A 238 -2.46 -22.34 11.01
C GLN A 238 -2.21 -23.03 12.36
N THR A 239 -0.95 -23.09 12.78
CA THR A 239 -0.54 -23.74 14.03
C THR A 239 -0.16 -22.71 15.08
N HIS A 240 -0.60 -22.94 16.31
CA HIS A 240 -0.13 -22.18 17.48
C HIS A 240 1.30 -22.60 17.78
N LEU A 241 2.25 -21.68 17.60
CA LEU A 241 3.66 -21.91 17.88
C LEU A 241 3.99 -21.71 19.35
N TRP A 242 3.33 -20.73 19.97
CA TRP A 242 3.56 -20.33 21.35
C TRP A 242 2.31 -19.70 21.93
N ALA A 243 2.08 -19.89 23.23
CA ALA A 243 1.02 -19.22 23.97
C ALA A 243 1.44 -19.03 25.42
N LYS A 244 1.21 -17.85 25.99
CA LYS A 244 1.52 -17.57 27.39
C LYS A 244 0.56 -16.56 27.99
N SER A 245 0.33 -16.71 29.29
CA SER A 245 -0.42 -15.75 30.11
C SER A 245 0.50 -15.08 31.11
N TYR A 246 0.26 -13.78 31.30
CA TYR A 246 0.99 -12.90 32.19
C TYR A 246 0.01 -12.19 33.10
N GLU A 247 0.38 -11.95 34.34
CA GLU A 247 -0.45 -11.25 35.31
C GLU A 247 0.43 -10.34 36.15
N GLU A 248 0.08 -9.06 36.20
CA GLU A 248 0.81 -8.03 36.96
C GLU A 248 -0.16 -7.03 37.59
N GLU A 249 0.35 -6.22 38.51
CA GLU A 249 -0.37 -5.07 39.03
C GLU A 249 -0.39 -3.92 38.01
N MET A 250 -1.45 -3.10 38.04
CA MET A 250 -1.68 -2.01 37.09
C MET A 250 -0.58 -0.94 37.14
N ARG A 251 0.04 -0.70 38.30
CA ARG A 251 1.20 0.22 38.44
C ARG A 251 2.44 -0.28 37.68
N ASP A 252 2.51 -1.59 37.47
CA ASP A 252 3.60 -2.31 36.81
C ASP A 252 3.23 -2.68 35.35
N VAL A 253 2.11 -2.19 34.83
CA VAL A 253 1.62 -2.54 33.48
C VAL A 253 2.63 -2.24 32.35
N LEU A 254 3.49 -1.23 32.52
CA LEU A 254 4.55 -0.97 31.53
C LEU A 254 5.66 -2.03 31.52
N SER A 255 5.97 -2.63 32.67
CA SER A 255 6.95 -3.73 32.73
C SER A 255 6.34 -4.99 32.11
N LEU A 256 5.06 -5.24 32.38
CA LEU A 256 4.27 -6.28 31.72
C LEU A 256 4.34 -6.15 30.20
N GLN A 257 4.01 -4.98 29.64
CA GLN A 257 4.01 -4.75 28.19
C GLN A 257 5.35 -5.05 27.52
N ARG A 258 6.46 -4.59 28.11
CA ARG A 258 7.80 -4.88 27.58
C ARG A 258 8.14 -6.36 27.68
N SER A 259 7.78 -7.01 28.79
CA SER A 259 8.03 -8.44 28.97
C SER A 259 7.29 -9.26 27.93
N VAL A 260 6.01 -8.96 27.68
CA VAL A 260 5.23 -9.60 26.62
C VAL A 260 5.86 -9.36 25.24
N ALA A 261 6.26 -8.12 24.93
CA ALA A 261 6.87 -7.79 23.64
C ALA A 261 8.22 -8.49 23.43
N ASN A 262 9.09 -8.52 24.47
CA ASN A 262 10.37 -9.21 24.44
C ASN A 262 10.20 -10.70 24.16
N GLU A 263 9.33 -11.38 24.93
CA GLU A 263 9.14 -12.82 24.78
C GLU A 263 8.57 -13.18 23.39
N ILE A 264 7.65 -12.37 22.87
CA ILE A 264 7.15 -12.54 21.50
C ILE A 264 8.28 -12.35 20.48
N ALA A 265 9.10 -11.31 20.65
CA ALA A 265 10.20 -11.04 19.72
C ALA A 265 11.26 -12.15 19.75
N ASP A 266 11.58 -12.68 20.91
CA ASP A 266 12.48 -13.82 21.11
C ASP A 266 11.92 -15.08 20.43
N GLU A 267 10.63 -15.36 20.61
CA GLU A 267 9.99 -16.52 19.98
C GLU A 267 9.99 -16.39 18.45
N VAL A 268 9.63 -15.22 17.92
CA VAL A 268 9.74 -14.95 16.47
C VAL A 268 11.19 -15.08 16.00
N HIS A 269 12.18 -14.68 16.80
CA HIS A 269 13.59 -14.85 16.47
C HIS A 269 14.01 -16.32 16.41
N VAL A 270 13.56 -17.17 17.34
CA VAL A 270 13.78 -18.62 17.27
C VAL A 270 13.24 -19.19 15.94
N GLN A 271 12.04 -18.75 15.54
CA GLN A 271 11.44 -19.12 14.24
C GLN A 271 12.16 -18.47 13.03
N LEU A 272 12.88 -17.37 13.21
CA LEU A 272 13.72 -16.81 12.15
C LEU A 272 14.99 -17.64 11.93
N VAL A 273 15.55 -18.26 12.98
CA VAL A 273 16.86 -18.91 12.94
C VAL A 273 16.81 -20.40 12.56
N HIS A 274 15.79 -21.18 12.95
CA HIS A 274 15.60 -22.63 12.66
C HIS A 274 16.87 -23.48 12.44
N GLY A 275 17.42 -24.09 13.50
CA GLY A 275 18.35 -25.21 13.37
C GLY A 275 19.34 -25.38 14.52
N GLU A 276 19.65 -24.33 15.26
CA GLU A 276 20.47 -24.43 16.46
C GLU A 276 19.85 -23.57 17.54
N VAL A 277 19.62 -24.20 18.69
CA VAL A 277 19.43 -23.50 19.96
C VAL A 277 20.71 -22.74 20.21
N SER A 278 20.72 -21.47 19.83
CA SER A 278 21.53 -20.47 20.49
C SER A 278 20.55 -19.46 21.02
N SER A 279 20.19 -19.65 22.29
CA SER A 279 19.72 -18.57 23.14
C SER A 279 20.73 -17.44 23.02
N ILE A 280 20.48 -16.48 22.13
CA ILE A 280 21.06 -15.15 22.28
C ILE A 280 20.34 -14.62 23.50
N GLY A 281 20.96 -14.82 24.67
CA GLY A 281 20.55 -14.10 25.86
C GLY A 281 20.63 -12.63 25.54
N ALA A 282 19.49 -12.02 25.20
CA ALA A 282 19.31 -10.61 25.46
C ALA A 282 19.65 -10.46 26.94
N ALA A 283 20.70 -9.70 27.23
CA ALA A 283 21.10 -9.38 28.59
C ALA A 283 19.82 -9.04 29.35
N PRO A 284 19.52 -9.72 30.47
CA PRO A 284 18.30 -9.42 31.19
C PRO A 284 18.40 -7.95 31.56
N THR A 285 17.44 -7.15 31.11
CA THR A 285 17.25 -5.77 31.57
C THR A 285 16.77 -5.75 33.03
N SER A 286 17.24 -6.70 33.84
CA SER A 286 17.23 -6.67 35.29
C SER A 286 18.29 -5.65 35.72
N GLY A 287 17.90 -4.38 35.71
CA GLY A 287 18.78 -3.30 36.14
C GLY A 287 18.30 -1.88 35.80
N ILE A 288 17.31 -1.72 34.93
CA ILE A 288 16.68 -0.41 34.74
C ILE A 288 15.62 -0.29 35.83
N ASN A 289 15.81 0.63 36.79
CA ASN A 289 14.76 1.01 37.74
C ASN A 289 13.58 1.55 36.94
N PHE A 290 12.61 0.70 36.65
CA PHE A 290 11.43 1.08 35.89
C PHE A 290 10.58 1.99 36.75
N ARG A 291 10.17 3.10 36.15
CA ARG A 291 9.30 4.03 36.83
C ARG A 291 7.91 3.43 36.93
N GLU A 292 7.45 3.22 38.16
CA GLU A 292 6.04 2.95 38.46
C GLU A 292 5.18 4.02 37.79
N VAL A 293 4.13 3.59 37.09
CA VAL A 293 3.20 4.53 36.46
C VAL A 293 2.03 4.77 37.39
N ASN A 294 1.58 6.02 37.45
CA ASN A 294 0.29 6.32 38.05
C ASN A 294 -0.83 5.64 37.21
N PRO A 295 -1.55 4.64 37.75
CA PRO A 295 -2.56 3.90 37.01
C PRO A 295 -3.62 4.77 36.33
N ASP A 296 -4.03 5.86 37.00
CA ASP A 296 -5.03 6.79 36.46
C ASP A 296 -4.47 7.58 35.27
N ALA A 297 -3.20 8.00 35.34
CA ALA A 297 -2.55 8.69 34.24
C ALA A 297 -2.39 7.77 33.02
N TYR A 298 -2.04 6.50 33.26
CA TYR A 298 -1.96 5.51 32.21
C TYR A 298 -3.31 5.26 31.53
N ASP A 299 -4.37 5.19 32.32
CA ASP A 299 -5.73 5.00 31.80
C ASP A 299 -6.16 6.14 30.87
N LEU A 300 -5.95 7.38 31.33
CA LEU A 300 -6.19 8.59 30.55
C LEU A 300 -5.34 8.61 29.28
N PHE A 301 -4.08 8.16 29.35
CA PHE A 301 -3.21 8.09 28.19
C PHE A 301 -3.76 7.13 27.13
N LEU A 302 -4.20 5.93 27.52
CA LEU A 302 -4.79 4.96 26.60
C LEU A 302 -6.09 5.48 25.97
N GLN A 303 -6.92 6.20 26.73
CA GLN A 303 -8.09 6.88 26.17
C GLN A 303 -7.69 7.95 25.14
N GLY A 304 -6.65 8.73 25.42
CA GLY A 304 -6.08 9.69 24.48
C GLY A 304 -5.62 9.03 23.17
N LYS A 305 -4.86 7.93 23.27
CA LYS A 305 -4.41 7.13 22.12
C LYS A 305 -5.58 6.53 21.33
N TYR A 306 -6.61 6.03 22.01
CA TYR A 306 -7.83 5.53 21.38
C TYR A 306 -8.49 6.61 20.51
N PHE A 307 -8.80 7.78 21.09
CA PHE A 307 -9.43 8.88 20.34
C PHE A 307 -8.52 9.46 19.25
N TRP A 308 -7.21 9.52 19.49
CA TRP A 308 -6.23 9.92 18.49
C TRP A 308 -6.36 9.03 17.24
N ASN A 309 -6.43 7.71 17.45
CA ASN A 309 -6.43 6.75 16.37
C ASN A 309 -7.77 6.60 15.62
N LEU A 310 -8.91 7.02 16.19
CA LEU A 310 -10.20 6.98 15.49
C LEU A 310 -10.23 7.84 14.22
N ARG A 311 -9.57 9.01 14.25
CA ARG A 311 -9.55 9.98 13.12
C ARG A 311 -10.92 10.46 12.63
N GLU A 312 -11.95 10.31 13.44
CA GLU A 312 -13.31 10.83 13.19
C GLU A 312 -13.41 12.32 13.52
N PRO A 313 -14.40 13.05 12.96
CA PRO A 313 -14.68 14.43 13.37
C PRO A 313 -14.83 14.56 14.89
N GLY A 314 -14.08 15.46 15.52
CA GLY A 314 -14.11 15.68 16.97
C GLY A 314 -13.32 14.67 17.82
N SER A 315 -12.73 13.64 17.23
CA SER A 315 -11.89 12.67 17.96
C SER A 315 -10.56 13.27 18.44
N VAL A 316 -9.87 14.06 17.59
CA VAL A 316 -8.58 14.70 17.95
C VAL A 316 -8.72 15.68 19.13
N PRO A 317 -9.74 16.56 19.20
CA PRO A 317 -9.98 17.37 20.40
C PRO A 317 -10.18 16.55 21.68
N LYS A 318 -10.88 15.41 21.62
CA LYS A 318 -11.02 14.51 22.78
C LYS A 318 -9.67 13.92 23.18
N ALA A 319 -8.86 13.49 22.22
CA ALA A 319 -7.51 12.99 22.47
C ALA A 319 -6.64 14.02 23.22
N ILE A 320 -6.67 15.29 22.77
CA ILE A 320 -5.99 16.41 23.45
C ILE A 320 -6.45 16.51 24.90
N GLY A 321 -7.76 16.47 25.16
CA GLY A 321 -8.31 16.54 26.51
C GLY A 321 -7.82 15.40 27.43
N PHE A 322 -7.71 14.18 26.91
CA PHE A 322 -7.19 13.03 27.68
C PHE A 322 -5.68 13.12 27.92
N PHE A 323 -4.89 13.53 26.92
CA PHE A 323 -3.46 13.75 27.11
C PHE A 323 -3.18 14.90 28.09
N GLN A 324 -3.99 15.98 28.07
CA GLN A 324 -3.90 17.06 29.06
C GLN A 324 -4.22 16.57 30.48
N GLN A 325 -5.25 15.73 30.65
CA GLN A 325 -5.54 15.13 31.95
C GLN A 325 -4.42 14.16 32.39
N THR A 326 -3.80 13.45 31.45
CA THR A 326 -2.65 12.58 31.73
C THR A 326 -1.51 13.39 32.36
N ILE A 327 -1.11 14.50 31.74
CA ILE A 327 0.00 15.33 32.27
C ILE A 327 -0.37 16.07 33.57
N GLN A 328 -1.67 16.28 33.85
CA GLN A 328 -2.11 16.81 35.15
C GLN A 328 -1.95 15.78 36.26
N ARG A 329 -2.21 14.50 35.97
CA ARG A 329 -2.05 13.39 36.93
C ARG A 329 -0.59 12.97 37.08
N ASP A 330 0.16 13.02 35.99
CA ASP A 330 1.57 12.66 35.95
C ASP A 330 2.35 13.60 35.00
N PRO A 331 2.86 14.72 35.51
CA PRO A 331 3.60 15.72 34.72
C PRO A 331 4.91 15.20 34.10
N LYS A 332 5.38 14.02 34.50
CA LYS A 332 6.59 13.43 33.96
C LYS A 332 6.29 12.35 32.92
N TYR A 333 5.03 12.14 32.54
CA TYR A 333 4.62 11.11 31.57
C TYR A 333 4.89 11.58 30.13
N ALA A 334 6.13 11.43 29.66
CA ALA A 334 6.62 11.91 28.38
C ALA A 334 5.76 11.53 27.15
N PRO A 335 5.21 10.31 27.03
CA PRO A 335 4.37 9.93 25.88
C PRO A 335 3.12 10.80 25.69
N ALA A 336 2.55 11.34 26.78
CA ALA A 336 1.38 12.22 26.67
C ALA A 336 1.74 13.58 26.04
N TYR A 337 2.95 14.09 26.32
CA TYR A 337 3.47 15.29 25.65
C TYR A 337 3.68 15.03 24.15
N SER A 338 4.22 13.86 23.77
CA SER A 338 4.35 13.46 22.37
C SER A 338 2.98 13.36 21.67
N GLY A 339 1.98 12.75 22.33
CA GLY A 339 0.61 12.68 21.80
C GLY A 339 -0.04 14.06 21.59
N LEU A 340 0.23 15.03 22.47
CA LEU A 340 -0.19 16.42 22.28
C LEU A 340 0.53 17.09 21.11
N ALA A 341 1.84 16.86 20.96
CA ALA A 341 2.61 17.39 19.85
C ALA A 341 2.05 16.92 18.51
N ASP A 342 1.80 15.61 18.38
CA ASP A 342 1.18 15.00 17.20
C ASP A 342 -0.21 15.58 16.91
N ALA A 343 -1.03 15.74 17.95
CA ALA A 343 -2.38 16.28 17.82
C ALA A 343 -2.39 17.72 17.32
N TYR A 344 -1.60 18.60 17.92
CA TYR A 344 -1.50 19.99 17.48
C TYR A 344 -0.84 20.12 16.10
N ALA A 345 0.20 19.34 15.81
CA ALA A 345 0.83 19.30 14.49
C ALA A 345 -0.18 18.91 13.39
N LEU A 346 -1.01 17.89 13.65
CA LEU A 346 -2.05 17.46 12.73
C LEU A 346 -3.12 18.54 12.55
N LEU A 347 -3.61 19.16 13.62
CA LEU A 347 -4.63 20.22 13.53
C LEU A 347 -4.14 21.46 12.76
N GLY A 348 -2.86 21.79 12.86
CA GLY A 348 -2.20 22.88 12.13
C GLY A 348 -1.80 22.55 10.69
N SER A 349 -1.83 21.26 10.30
CA SER A 349 -1.43 20.82 8.96
C SER A 349 -2.40 21.30 7.87
N ALA A 350 -1.91 21.48 6.64
CA ALA A 350 -2.76 21.82 5.49
C ALA A 350 -3.80 20.72 5.15
N GLN A 351 -3.50 19.48 5.52
CA GLN A 351 -4.36 18.33 5.27
C GLN A 351 -5.65 18.41 6.09
N ILE A 352 -5.56 18.74 7.39
CA ILE A 352 -6.72 18.89 8.28
C ILE A 352 -7.18 20.35 8.36
N GLY A 353 -6.28 21.28 8.70
CA GLY A 353 -6.55 22.72 8.72
C GLY A 353 -7.61 23.13 9.76
N ALA A 354 -7.71 22.40 10.87
CA ALA A 354 -8.71 22.66 11.91
C ALA A 354 -8.27 23.74 12.91
N LEU A 355 -6.99 24.07 12.97
CA LEU A 355 -6.44 25.21 13.71
C LEU A 355 -5.52 26.05 12.82
N PRO A 356 -5.48 27.38 13.00
CA PRO A 356 -4.51 28.22 12.29
C PRO A 356 -3.07 27.75 12.59
N PRO A 357 -2.20 27.62 11.56
CA PRO A 357 -0.82 27.19 11.75
C PRO A 357 -0.06 27.98 12.83
N LYS A 358 -0.27 29.31 12.87
CA LYS A 358 0.35 30.22 13.86
C LYS A 358 -0.06 29.95 15.32
N GLN A 359 -1.16 29.24 15.54
CA GLN A 359 -1.61 28.85 16.88
C GLN A 359 -1.17 27.41 17.19
N ALA A 360 -1.33 26.50 16.22
CA ALA A 360 -1.10 25.08 16.42
C ALA A 360 0.38 24.69 16.49
N PHE A 361 1.22 25.14 15.55
CA PHE A 361 2.61 24.70 15.47
C PHE A 361 3.48 25.13 16.67
N PRO A 362 3.36 26.35 17.21
CA PRO A 362 4.09 26.71 18.43
C PRO A 362 3.74 25.84 19.63
N GLN A 363 2.46 25.48 19.81
CA GLN A 363 2.04 24.56 20.88
C GLN A 363 2.59 23.16 20.64
N ALA A 364 2.46 22.64 19.42
CA ALA A 364 3.02 21.35 19.04
C ALA A 364 4.52 21.26 19.34
N LYS A 365 5.27 22.33 19.02
CA LYS A 365 6.72 22.42 19.25
C LYS A 365 7.06 22.36 20.72
N ALA A 366 6.37 23.16 21.54
CA ALA A 366 6.59 23.17 22.99
C ALA A 366 6.34 21.80 23.61
N TYR A 367 5.27 21.10 23.19
CA TYR A 367 4.99 19.76 23.67
C TYR A 367 6.02 18.72 23.19
N ALA A 368 6.45 18.78 21.93
CA ALA A 368 7.50 17.89 21.41
C ALA A 368 8.80 18.07 22.20
N GLN A 369 9.23 19.31 22.42
CA GLN A 369 10.44 19.62 23.18
C GLN A 369 10.35 19.19 24.64
N GLN A 370 9.18 19.36 25.28
CA GLN A 370 8.97 18.88 26.64
C GLN A 370 8.99 17.35 26.72
N ALA A 371 8.41 16.65 25.74
CA ALA A 371 8.51 15.20 25.65
C ALA A 371 9.98 14.74 25.59
N LEU A 372 10.78 15.36 24.71
CA LEU A 372 12.21 15.06 24.55
C LEU A 372 13.06 15.44 25.76
N THR A 373 12.66 16.48 26.51
CA THR A 373 13.32 16.84 27.78
C THR A 373 13.09 15.77 28.85
N LEU A 374 11.92 15.12 28.84
CA LEU A 374 11.58 14.06 29.79
C LEU A 374 12.12 12.68 29.36
N ASP A 375 12.13 12.42 28.06
CA ASP A 375 12.60 11.17 27.44
C ASP A 375 13.00 11.41 25.97
N ASP A 376 14.31 11.47 25.71
CA ASP A 376 14.89 11.68 24.38
C ASP A 376 14.94 10.38 23.52
N SER A 377 14.44 9.27 24.05
CA SER A 377 14.32 8.00 23.33
C SER A 377 12.97 7.84 22.63
N LEU A 378 12.07 8.82 22.76
CA LEU A 378 10.76 8.83 22.09
C LEU A 378 10.88 9.25 20.62
N GLY A 379 10.98 8.25 19.74
CA GLY A 379 11.01 8.46 18.29
C GLY A 379 9.78 9.22 17.76
N GLU A 380 8.62 9.05 18.39
CA GLU A 380 7.38 9.77 18.06
C GLU A 380 7.53 11.29 18.28
N ALA A 381 8.14 11.72 19.39
CA ALA A 381 8.36 13.13 19.69
C ALA A 381 9.36 13.78 18.72
N HIS A 382 10.42 13.05 18.36
CA HIS A 382 11.34 13.46 17.31
C HIS A 382 10.63 13.63 15.96
N ALA A 383 9.73 12.72 15.59
CA ALA A 383 8.95 12.82 14.35
C ALA A 383 8.05 14.07 14.34
N SER A 384 7.35 14.35 15.46
CA SER A 384 6.52 15.56 15.58
C SER A 384 7.38 16.82 15.43
N LEU A 385 8.52 16.89 16.15
CA LEU A 385 9.43 18.03 16.07
C LEU A 385 9.96 18.24 14.65
N ALA A 386 10.37 17.17 13.99
CA ALA A 386 10.85 17.20 12.60
C ALA A 386 9.79 17.77 11.65
N TYR A 387 8.54 17.33 11.78
CA TYR A 387 7.44 17.83 10.95
C TYR A 387 7.17 19.33 11.19
N ILE A 388 7.29 19.80 12.43
CA ILE A 388 7.10 21.23 12.74
C ILE A 388 8.23 22.07 12.16
N LEU A 389 9.47 21.60 12.29
CA LEU A 389 10.66 22.24 11.71
C LEU A 389 10.55 22.34 10.19
N LEU A 390 10.04 21.29 9.55
CA LEU A 390 9.73 21.22 8.12
C LEU A 390 8.61 22.20 7.72
N ALA A 391 7.42 22.02 8.29
CA ALA A 391 6.18 22.59 7.78
C ALA A 391 5.95 24.05 8.22
N TYR A 392 6.54 24.47 9.34
CA TYR A 392 6.31 25.78 9.93
C TYR A 392 7.59 26.62 10.00
N ASP A 393 8.64 26.12 10.66
CA ASP A 393 9.87 26.89 10.87
C ASP A 393 10.74 26.96 9.61
N ARG A 394 10.57 26.01 8.68
CA ARG A 394 11.35 25.84 7.44
C ARG A 394 12.86 25.62 7.71
N ASP A 395 13.19 25.00 8.83
CA ASP A 395 14.55 24.58 9.17
C ASP A 395 14.79 23.15 8.65
N TRP A 396 15.11 23.05 7.37
CA TRP A 396 15.31 21.77 6.68
C TRP A 396 16.44 20.91 7.27
N PRO A 397 17.63 21.47 7.60
CA PRO A 397 18.69 20.67 8.21
C PRO A 397 18.32 20.15 9.60
N ALA A 398 17.60 20.94 10.42
CA ALA A 398 17.13 20.45 11.71
C ALA A 398 16.06 19.37 11.54
N ALA A 399 15.10 19.56 10.63
CA ALA A 399 14.08 18.56 10.33
C ALA A 399 14.71 17.21 9.91
N GLU A 400 15.74 17.21 9.08
CA GLU A 400 16.43 15.98 8.65
C GLU A 400 17.02 15.21 9.83
N ARG A 401 17.70 15.90 10.75
CA ARG A 401 18.29 15.27 11.95
C ARG A 401 17.22 14.62 12.82
N GLU A 402 16.14 15.35 13.07
CA GLU A 402 15.03 14.87 13.89
C GLU A 402 14.27 13.70 13.24
N PHE A 403 14.04 13.74 11.91
CA PHE A 403 13.45 12.60 11.21
C PHE A 403 14.34 11.36 11.25
N ASN A 404 15.65 11.52 11.01
CA ASN A 404 16.58 10.39 11.07
C ASN A 404 16.62 9.78 12.48
N ARG A 405 16.60 10.62 13.52
CA ARG A 405 16.53 10.15 14.90
C ARG A 405 15.22 9.43 15.22
N ALA A 406 14.09 9.93 14.71
CA ALA A 406 12.79 9.28 14.85
C ALA A 406 12.79 7.87 14.23
N ILE A 407 13.33 7.71 13.03
CA ILE A 407 13.42 6.42 12.34
C ILE A 407 14.41 5.47 13.02
N GLU A 408 15.51 5.99 13.57
CA GLU A 408 16.47 5.19 14.34
C GLU A 408 15.81 4.60 15.61
N LEU A 409 15.06 5.42 16.35
CA LEU A 409 14.43 5.05 17.61
C LEU A 409 13.17 4.21 17.45
N ASN A 410 12.35 4.52 16.44
CA ASN A 410 11.13 3.77 16.13
C ASN A 410 10.95 3.60 14.61
N PRO A 411 11.67 2.65 14.00
CA PRO A 411 11.59 2.39 12.56
C PRO A 411 10.24 1.84 12.10
N GLY A 412 9.39 1.37 13.02
CA GLY A 412 8.05 0.92 12.70
C GLY A 412 6.97 1.98 12.89
N TYR A 413 7.31 3.25 13.18
CA TYR A 413 6.33 4.32 13.31
C TYR A 413 5.85 4.84 11.93
N PRO A 414 4.63 4.53 11.47
CA PRO A 414 4.23 4.84 10.09
C PRO A 414 4.15 6.35 9.82
N LEU A 415 3.78 7.15 10.82
CA LEU A 415 3.65 8.60 10.68
C LEU A 415 5.00 9.29 10.46
N ALA A 416 6.08 8.79 11.09
CA ALA A 416 7.43 9.30 10.85
C ALA A 416 7.85 9.09 9.39
N HIS A 417 7.61 7.91 8.82
CA HIS A 417 7.87 7.62 7.41
C HIS A 417 7.02 8.49 6.48
N GLN A 418 5.76 8.71 6.80
CA GLN A 418 4.89 9.60 6.02
C GLN A 418 5.45 11.03 5.98
N TRP A 419 5.81 11.60 7.12
CA TRP A 419 6.32 12.97 7.20
C TRP A 419 7.73 13.12 6.64
N LEU A 420 8.58 12.10 6.77
CA LEU A 420 9.88 12.05 6.10
C LEU A 420 9.72 11.96 4.57
N GLY A 421 8.69 11.27 4.09
CA GLY A 421 8.29 11.30 2.68
C GLY A 421 8.03 12.73 2.20
N LEU A 422 7.21 13.49 2.93
CA LEU A 422 6.92 14.90 2.64
C LEU A 422 8.19 15.78 2.66
N TYR A 423 9.12 15.51 3.57
CA TYR A 423 10.42 16.17 3.61
C TYR A 423 11.19 15.94 2.29
N TYR A 424 11.31 14.70 1.84
CA TYR A 424 11.99 14.39 0.58
C TYR A 424 11.28 14.98 -0.64
N GLU A 425 9.94 14.99 -0.67
CA GLU A 425 9.17 15.66 -1.72
C GLU A 425 9.48 17.15 -1.79
N SER A 426 9.56 17.80 -0.64
CA SER A 426 9.84 19.24 -0.53
C SER A 426 11.26 19.60 -1.00
N LEU A 427 12.19 18.64 -0.93
CA LEU A 427 13.55 18.76 -1.48
C LEU A 427 13.67 18.31 -2.95
N GLY A 428 12.58 17.85 -3.57
CA GLY A 428 12.61 17.29 -4.93
C GLY A 428 13.24 15.90 -5.02
N ARG A 429 13.52 15.24 -3.88
CA ARG A 429 14.10 13.89 -3.77
C ARG A 429 13.01 12.83 -3.92
N PHE A 430 12.34 12.80 -5.08
CA PHE A 430 11.09 12.07 -5.26
C PHE A 430 11.20 10.54 -5.15
N ASP A 431 12.33 9.94 -5.55
CA ASP A 431 12.50 8.49 -5.41
C ASP A 431 12.63 8.08 -3.94
N GLU A 432 13.30 8.89 -3.13
CA GLU A 432 13.42 8.67 -1.69
C GLU A 432 12.08 8.92 -0.99
N ALA A 433 11.33 9.92 -1.41
CA ALA A 433 9.95 10.13 -0.96
C ALA A 433 9.08 8.90 -1.24
N ILE A 434 9.07 8.39 -2.47
CA ILE A 434 8.28 7.22 -2.85
C ILE A 434 8.71 5.99 -2.04
N ALA A 435 10.01 5.76 -1.87
CA ALA A 435 10.51 4.64 -1.08
C ALA A 435 10.06 4.72 0.39
N THR A 436 10.18 5.91 0.98
CA THR A 436 9.83 6.15 2.39
C THR A 436 8.32 6.03 2.61
N VAL A 437 7.50 6.61 1.73
CA VAL A 437 6.03 6.50 1.85
C VAL A 437 5.54 5.07 1.57
N LYS A 438 6.19 4.33 0.65
CA LYS A 438 5.92 2.89 0.50
C LYS A 438 6.21 2.14 1.80
N ARG A 439 7.27 2.50 2.53
CA ARG A 439 7.55 1.91 3.85
C ARG A 439 6.45 2.22 4.85
N ALA A 440 5.94 3.46 4.90
CA ALA A 440 4.78 3.80 5.73
C ALA A 440 3.56 2.90 5.42
N ARG A 441 3.29 2.66 4.13
CA ARG A 441 2.20 1.78 3.68
C ARG A 441 2.47 0.29 3.92
N GLU A 442 3.72 -0.16 3.92
CA GLU A 442 4.06 -1.54 4.29
C GLU A 442 3.79 -1.82 5.77
N LEU A 443 4.01 -0.80 6.61
CA LEU A 443 3.75 -0.83 8.06
C LEU A 443 2.25 -0.67 8.35
N ASP A 444 1.53 0.18 7.64
CA ASP A 444 0.07 0.31 7.77
C ASP A 444 -0.63 0.35 6.39
N PRO A 445 -0.90 -0.83 5.78
CA PRO A 445 -1.50 -0.93 4.44
C PRO A 445 -2.82 -0.21 4.27
N LEU A 446 -3.63 -0.15 5.32
CA LEU A 446 -4.95 0.47 5.36
C LEU A 446 -4.96 1.80 6.13
N ALA A 447 -3.79 2.45 6.32
CA ALA A 447 -3.74 3.85 6.70
C ALA A 447 -4.13 4.73 5.52
N LEU A 448 -5.25 5.44 5.64
CA LEU A 448 -5.62 6.45 4.64
C LEU A 448 -4.52 7.51 4.42
N PRO A 449 -3.86 8.06 5.46
CA PRO A 449 -2.79 9.04 5.27
C PRO A 449 -1.61 8.53 4.42
N ALA A 450 -1.14 7.30 4.65
CA ALA A 450 -0.04 6.71 3.88
C ALA A 450 -0.43 6.45 2.41
N ASN A 451 -1.68 6.01 2.18
CA ASN A 451 -2.19 5.81 0.82
C ASN A 451 -2.31 7.13 0.06
N ILE A 452 -2.78 8.21 0.71
CA ILE A 452 -2.82 9.56 0.11
C ILE A 452 -1.42 10.08 -0.18
N ALA A 453 -0.51 10.00 0.79
CA ALA A 453 0.87 10.46 0.62
C ALA A 453 1.55 9.78 -0.57
N LEU A 454 1.22 8.51 -0.86
CA LEU A 454 1.81 7.83 -2.01
C LEU A 454 1.27 8.35 -3.35
N ILE A 455 0.00 8.76 -3.41
CA ILE A 455 -0.56 9.42 -4.59
C ILE A 455 0.20 10.74 -4.83
N GLU A 456 0.44 11.51 -3.77
CA GLU A 456 1.20 12.76 -3.79
C GLU A 456 2.64 12.55 -4.25
N ALA A 457 3.36 11.59 -3.66
CA ALA A 457 4.72 11.24 -4.03
C ALA A 457 4.84 10.87 -5.53
N TYR A 458 3.93 10.03 -6.03
CA TYR A 458 3.90 9.70 -7.46
C TYR A 458 3.55 10.91 -8.33
N TYR A 459 2.61 11.75 -7.90
CA TYR A 459 2.22 12.95 -8.62
C TYR A 459 3.40 13.93 -8.76
N PHE A 460 4.11 14.23 -7.67
CA PHE A 460 5.26 15.14 -7.70
C PHE A 460 6.44 14.56 -8.48
N ALA A 461 6.63 13.24 -8.43
CA ALA A 461 7.58 12.51 -9.28
C ALA A 461 7.19 12.47 -10.77
N ARG A 462 6.05 13.06 -11.16
CA ARG A 462 5.44 12.98 -12.50
C ARG A 462 5.12 11.55 -12.97
N ARG A 463 4.96 10.62 -12.03
CA ARG A 463 4.57 9.22 -12.26
C ARG A 463 3.05 9.11 -12.27
N TYR A 464 2.38 9.86 -13.15
CA TYR A 464 0.93 10.06 -13.10
C TYR A 464 0.11 8.78 -13.25
N ASN A 465 0.55 7.82 -14.06
CA ASN A 465 -0.13 6.52 -14.18
C ASN A 465 -0.15 5.76 -12.85
N GLN A 466 0.94 5.80 -12.09
CA GLN A 466 1.01 5.16 -10.76
C GLN A 466 0.18 5.94 -9.73
N ALA A 467 0.15 7.27 -9.83
CA ALA A 467 -0.73 8.10 -9.00
C ALA A 467 -2.21 7.80 -9.27
N ILE A 468 -2.61 7.62 -10.54
CA ILE A 468 -3.98 7.24 -10.92
C ILE A 468 -4.32 5.84 -10.40
N GLU A 469 -3.44 4.86 -10.59
CA GLU A 469 -3.67 3.49 -10.11
C GLU A 469 -3.86 3.46 -8.58
N GLN A 470 -2.95 4.09 -7.84
CA GLN A 470 -3.02 4.19 -6.39
C GLN A 470 -4.23 5.00 -5.93
N GLY A 471 -4.55 6.10 -6.61
CA GLY A 471 -5.69 6.95 -6.32
C GLY A 471 -7.01 6.22 -6.47
N ARG A 472 -7.18 5.46 -7.56
CA ARG A 472 -8.37 4.62 -7.79
C ARG A 472 -8.58 3.59 -6.68
N LYS A 473 -7.53 2.86 -6.29
CA LYS A 473 -7.59 1.92 -5.16
C LYS A 473 -7.96 2.62 -3.85
N THR A 474 -7.43 3.83 -3.64
CA THR A 474 -7.66 4.59 -2.42
C THR A 474 -9.10 5.10 -2.33
N VAL A 475 -9.68 5.64 -3.42
CA VAL A 475 -11.08 6.10 -3.41
C VAL A 475 -12.07 4.94 -3.40
N GLU A 476 -11.70 3.77 -3.91
CA GLU A 476 -12.50 2.54 -3.76
C GLU A 476 -12.57 2.09 -2.29
N LEU A 477 -11.44 2.09 -1.58
CA LEU A 477 -11.38 1.74 -0.16
C LEU A 477 -11.96 2.83 0.75
N TYR A 478 -11.85 4.11 0.34
CA TYR A 478 -12.25 5.28 1.12
C TYR A 478 -13.05 6.27 0.26
N PRO A 479 -14.31 5.97 -0.09
CA PRO A 479 -15.12 6.78 -1.01
C PRO A 479 -15.51 8.17 -0.48
N ASN A 480 -15.23 8.44 0.79
CA ASN A 480 -15.47 9.73 1.44
C ASN A 480 -14.17 10.49 1.74
N ALA A 481 -13.01 10.01 1.26
CA ALA A 481 -11.73 10.68 1.46
C ALA A 481 -11.53 11.82 0.45
N ALA A 482 -11.99 13.03 0.80
CA ALA A 482 -11.93 14.21 -0.06
C ALA A 482 -10.53 14.47 -0.67
N LEU A 483 -9.47 14.29 0.12
CA LEU A 483 -8.09 14.52 -0.32
C LEU A 483 -7.59 13.44 -1.30
N ALA A 484 -8.09 12.20 -1.20
CA ALA A 484 -7.78 11.15 -2.17
C ALA A 484 -8.41 11.45 -3.53
N HIS A 485 -9.68 11.86 -3.55
CA HIS A 485 -10.35 12.35 -4.77
C HIS A 485 -9.62 13.55 -5.38
N PHE A 486 -9.24 14.53 -4.56
CA PHE A 486 -8.48 15.69 -5.03
C PHE A 486 -7.15 15.29 -5.71
N ASN A 487 -6.36 14.42 -5.07
CA ASN A 487 -5.07 14.01 -5.63
C ASN A 487 -5.21 13.10 -6.87
N LEU A 488 -6.25 12.25 -6.92
CA LEU A 488 -6.58 11.49 -8.12
C LEU A 488 -6.99 12.43 -9.28
N GLY A 489 -7.83 13.43 -9.02
CA GLY A 489 -8.21 14.44 -10.01
C GLY A 489 -7.00 15.22 -10.54
N ARG A 490 -6.04 15.58 -9.68
CA ARG A 490 -4.77 16.20 -10.09
C ARG A 490 -4.00 15.31 -11.06
N ALA A 491 -3.91 14.02 -10.78
CA ALA A 491 -3.22 13.06 -11.64
C ALA A 491 -3.91 12.91 -13.01
N TYR A 492 -5.25 12.79 -13.04
CA TYR A 492 -6.02 12.79 -14.27
C TYR A 492 -5.82 14.06 -15.10
N GLN A 493 -5.83 15.23 -14.46
CA GLN A 493 -5.64 16.51 -15.13
C GLN A 493 -4.28 16.61 -15.82
N GLN A 494 -3.20 16.10 -15.20
CA GLN A 494 -1.86 16.08 -15.82
C GLN A 494 -1.80 15.15 -17.03
N GLN A 495 -2.62 14.09 -17.05
CA GLN A 495 -2.79 13.18 -18.18
C GLN A 495 -3.83 13.67 -19.20
N GLN A 496 -4.33 14.90 -19.06
CA GLN A 496 -5.37 15.50 -19.92
C GLN A 496 -6.70 14.75 -19.93
N MET A 497 -6.95 13.91 -18.93
CA MET A 497 -8.21 13.19 -18.70
C MET A 497 -9.20 14.12 -17.97
N TYR A 498 -9.61 15.20 -18.63
CA TYR A 498 -10.29 16.32 -17.98
C TYR A 498 -11.70 15.99 -17.48
N LYS A 499 -12.40 15.03 -18.11
CA LYS A 499 -13.74 14.59 -17.66
C LYS A 499 -13.64 13.84 -16.33
N GLU A 500 -12.69 12.93 -16.23
CA GLU A 500 -12.37 12.18 -15.02
C GLU A 500 -11.87 13.12 -13.93
N ALA A 501 -10.95 14.04 -14.26
CA ALA A 501 -10.49 15.06 -13.33
C ALA A 501 -11.64 15.92 -12.78
N LEU A 502 -12.56 16.36 -13.64
CA LEU A 502 -13.74 17.14 -13.24
C LEU A 502 -14.62 16.36 -12.25
N ALA A 503 -14.89 15.08 -12.52
CA ALA A 503 -15.68 14.23 -11.61
C ALA A 503 -15.02 14.13 -10.23
N GLU A 504 -13.72 13.87 -10.19
CA GLU A 504 -12.96 13.73 -8.94
C GLU A 504 -12.87 15.05 -8.15
N PHE A 505 -12.63 16.19 -8.82
CA PHE A 505 -12.63 17.49 -8.14
C PHE A 505 -14.00 17.90 -7.63
N THR A 506 -15.06 17.57 -8.37
CA THR A 506 -16.45 17.78 -7.93
C THR A 506 -16.72 16.97 -6.66
N ARG A 507 -16.37 15.68 -6.67
CA ARG A 507 -16.55 14.80 -5.50
C ARG A 507 -15.72 15.26 -4.30
N ALA A 508 -14.46 15.64 -4.52
CA ALA A 508 -13.61 16.19 -3.47
C ALA A 508 -14.24 17.43 -2.79
N ARG A 509 -14.86 18.31 -3.59
CA ARG A 509 -15.50 19.53 -3.10
C ARG A 509 -16.84 19.27 -2.38
N GLU A 510 -17.62 18.30 -2.85
CA GLU A 510 -18.84 17.84 -2.15
C GLU A 510 -18.52 17.32 -0.75
N LEU A 511 -17.45 16.53 -0.63
CA LEU A 511 -16.99 15.94 0.63
C LEU A 511 -16.35 16.98 1.55
N ALA A 512 -15.59 17.92 1.00
CA ALA A 512 -14.97 19.01 1.74
C ALA A 512 -14.86 20.27 0.87
N PRO A 513 -15.65 21.33 1.13
CA PRO A 513 -15.68 22.54 0.30
C PRO A 513 -14.48 23.45 0.57
N LYS A 514 -13.26 22.96 0.31
CA LYS A 514 -12.01 23.71 0.48
C LYS A 514 -11.76 24.65 -0.72
N ALA A 515 -11.35 25.88 -0.42
CA ALA A 515 -10.99 26.86 -1.44
C ALA A 515 -9.84 26.39 -2.35
N THR A 516 -8.94 25.55 -1.82
CA THR A 516 -7.79 24.99 -2.57
C THR A 516 -8.18 24.10 -3.74
N THR A 517 -9.41 23.57 -3.77
CA THR A 517 -9.92 22.74 -4.89
C THR A 517 -10.41 23.59 -6.06
N LEU A 518 -10.80 24.85 -5.81
CA LEU A 518 -11.41 25.73 -6.81
C LEU A 518 -10.57 25.96 -8.08
N PRO A 519 -9.25 26.23 -8.01
CA PRO A 519 -8.45 26.46 -9.22
C PRO A 519 -8.44 25.24 -10.14
N PHE A 520 -8.35 24.04 -9.56
CA PHE A 520 -8.32 22.79 -10.30
C PHE A 520 -9.68 22.46 -10.91
N LEU A 521 -10.76 22.65 -10.16
CA LEU A 521 -12.12 22.47 -10.64
C LEU A 521 -12.43 23.43 -11.80
N GLY A 522 -12.13 24.72 -11.65
CA GLY A 522 -12.39 25.73 -12.69
C GLY A 522 -11.59 25.48 -13.96
N TYR A 523 -10.33 25.05 -13.82
CA TYR A 523 -9.52 24.65 -14.98
C TYR A 523 -10.11 23.42 -15.68
N ALA A 524 -10.48 22.36 -14.94
CA ALA A 524 -11.09 21.17 -15.52
C ALA A 524 -12.41 21.50 -16.25
N GLN A 525 -13.27 22.34 -15.67
CA GLN A 525 -14.51 22.84 -16.29
C GLN A 525 -14.22 23.55 -17.63
N ALA A 526 -13.21 24.42 -17.66
CA ALA A 526 -12.83 25.12 -18.88
C ALA A 526 -12.35 24.14 -19.97
N MET A 527 -11.54 23.14 -19.60
CA MET A 527 -10.99 22.16 -20.54
C MET A 527 -12.03 21.19 -21.11
N VAL A 528 -13.13 20.93 -20.39
CA VAL A 528 -14.26 20.13 -20.93
C VAL A 528 -15.30 20.97 -21.69
N GLY A 529 -15.13 22.29 -21.76
CA GLY A 529 -16.03 23.21 -22.47
C GLY A 529 -17.18 23.79 -21.63
N GLU A 530 -17.20 23.57 -20.31
CA GLU A 530 -18.21 24.12 -19.39
C GLU A 530 -17.89 25.59 -19.02
N ARG A 531 -17.96 26.48 -20.01
CA ARG A 531 -17.55 27.88 -19.88
C ARG A 531 -18.24 28.62 -18.73
N ASP A 532 -19.56 28.49 -18.60
CA ASP A 532 -20.33 29.23 -17.58
C ASP A 532 -19.97 28.75 -16.17
N HIS A 533 -19.83 27.44 -15.97
CA HIS A 533 -19.36 26.89 -14.69
C HIS A 533 -17.94 27.35 -14.36
N ALA A 534 -17.02 27.35 -15.34
CA ALA A 534 -15.66 27.83 -15.15
C ALA A 534 -15.60 29.32 -14.76
N LEU A 535 -16.42 30.17 -15.40
CA LEU A 535 -16.52 31.60 -15.07
C LEU A 535 -17.11 31.80 -13.66
N ASN A 536 -18.10 31.01 -13.27
CA ASN A 536 -18.65 31.04 -11.91
C ASN A 536 -17.60 30.61 -10.88
N THR A 537 -16.83 29.56 -11.14
CA THR A 537 -15.73 29.13 -10.27
C THR A 537 -14.64 30.20 -10.18
N LEU A 538 -14.30 30.87 -11.28
CA LEU A 538 -13.37 31.99 -11.30
C LEU A 538 -13.87 33.18 -10.48
N ALA A 539 -15.17 33.49 -10.53
CA ALA A 539 -15.76 34.53 -9.70
C ALA A 539 -15.66 34.19 -8.20
N LEU A 540 -15.87 32.92 -7.82
CA LEU A 540 -15.67 32.47 -6.45
C LEU A 540 -14.20 32.59 -6.00
N LEU A 541 -13.25 32.26 -6.88
CA LEU A 541 -11.81 32.40 -6.59
C LEU A 541 -11.40 33.83 -6.27
N ARG A 542 -12.00 34.81 -6.95
CA ARG A 542 -11.74 36.24 -6.70
C ARG A 542 -12.15 36.70 -5.31
N ASN A 543 -12.98 35.95 -4.59
CA ASN A 543 -13.35 36.27 -3.21
C ASN A 543 -12.27 35.86 -2.20
N PHE A 544 -11.25 35.10 -2.61
CA PHE A 544 -10.14 34.62 -1.77
C PHE A 544 -8.79 35.27 -2.09
N ALA A 545 -8.72 36.08 -3.15
CA ALA A 545 -7.55 36.89 -3.53
C ALA A 545 -7.65 38.27 -2.87
#